data_AF-A0A2P4SYH8-F1
#
_entry.id   AF-A0A2P4SYH8-F1
#
_cell.length_a   1.000
_cell.length_b   1.000
_cell.length_c   1.000
_cell.angle_alpha   90.00
_cell.angle_beta   90.00
_cell.angle_gamma   90.00
#
_symmetry.space_group_name_H-M   'P 1'
#
loop_
_entity.id
_entity.type
_entity.pdbx_description
1 polymer ?
#
loop_
_entity_poly.entity_id
_entity_poly.type
_entity_poly.pdbx_seq_one_letter_code
_entity_poly.pdbx_strand_id
1 'polypeptide(L)'
;MPAVFTFCLLILTAKVGFSAADAVTGLKLVEEGVPKEHLALLAVPMVPLQIILPLIISKYTAGPQPLNTFYKAMPFRLLLGLEFAFLVWWTPRVRHEGGFPIYYYVVVLLSYALHQISLYSMYVAIMAFNAKVSDPLIGGTYMTLLNTVSNLGGNWPSTVALWLVDPLTVKECIGAPEQACGNALEAELCTKAGGSCVTTLDGYYVESVICVIVGFGWWFLLGPKFKKLQDEGQSSWKCKRTN
;
A
#
# COMPACT_ATOMS: atom_id res chain seq x y z
N MET A 1 14.26 -26.39 -3.22
CA MET A 1 13.11 -26.16 -2.31
C MET A 1 12.03 -25.39 -3.03
N PRO A 2 11.16 -26.07 -3.79
CA PRO A 2 10.14 -25.40 -4.62
C PRO A 2 9.16 -24.52 -3.84
N ALA A 3 8.84 -24.90 -2.59
CA ALA A 3 7.95 -24.13 -1.71
C ALA A 3 8.51 -22.75 -1.35
N VAL A 4 9.81 -22.65 -1.05
CA VAL A 4 10.49 -21.38 -0.73
C VAL A 4 10.44 -20.42 -1.92
N PHE A 5 10.78 -20.90 -3.13
CA PHE A 5 10.71 -20.07 -4.34
C PHE A 5 9.29 -19.61 -4.64
N THR A 6 8.31 -20.51 -4.53
CA THR A 6 6.89 -20.18 -4.73
C THR A 6 6.44 -19.11 -3.73
N PHE A 7 6.81 -19.26 -2.45
CA PHE A 7 6.49 -18.29 -1.42
C PHE A 7 7.13 -16.93 -1.69
N CYS A 8 8.42 -16.88 -2.07
CA CYS A 8 9.12 -15.65 -2.45
C CYS A 8 8.40 -14.92 -3.58
N LEU A 9 8.01 -15.61 -4.65
CA LEU A 9 7.28 -15.01 -5.77
C LEU A 9 5.91 -14.44 -5.34
N LEU A 10 5.20 -15.16 -4.46
CA LEU A 10 3.91 -14.72 -3.97
C LEU A 10 4.04 -13.48 -3.07
N ILE A 11 4.96 -13.46 -2.09
CA ILE A 11 5.15 -12.27 -1.23
C ILE A 11 5.70 -11.07 -1.99
N LEU A 12 6.45 -11.30 -3.08
CA LEU A 12 6.98 -10.24 -3.94
C LEU A 12 5.84 -9.52 -4.70
N THR A 13 4.73 -10.20 -4.98
CA THR A 13 3.60 -9.66 -5.77
C THR A 13 2.37 -9.32 -4.92
N ALA A 14 2.27 -9.85 -3.70
CA ALA A 14 1.09 -9.74 -2.86
C ALA A 14 0.71 -8.30 -2.46
N LYS A 15 1.65 -7.36 -2.51
CA LYS A 15 1.43 -5.98 -2.04
C LYS A 15 1.19 -4.98 -3.17
N VAL A 16 1.18 -5.42 -4.44
CA VAL A 16 0.99 -4.53 -5.60
C VAL A 16 -0.31 -3.72 -5.50
N GLY A 17 -1.38 -4.34 -5.02
CA GLY A 17 -2.69 -3.69 -4.90
C GLY A 17 -2.79 -2.58 -3.85
N PHE A 18 -1.77 -2.38 -3.01
CA PHE A 18 -1.73 -1.32 -1.99
C PHE A 18 -0.83 -0.15 -2.39
N SER A 19 -0.13 -0.24 -3.52
CA SER A 19 0.93 0.71 -3.89
C SER A 19 0.46 2.16 -3.98
N ALA A 20 -0.63 2.43 -4.71
CA ALA A 20 -1.22 3.77 -4.78
C ALA A 20 -1.66 4.29 -3.39
N ALA A 21 -2.31 3.43 -2.61
CA ALA A 21 -2.82 3.78 -1.29
C ALA A 21 -1.68 4.11 -0.30
N ASP A 22 -0.63 3.30 -0.27
CA ASP A 22 0.50 3.43 0.65
C ASP A 22 1.49 4.55 0.24
N ALA A 23 1.76 4.70 -1.07
CA ALA A 23 2.83 5.58 -1.56
C ALA A 23 2.35 6.96 -2.02
N VAL A 24 1.15 7.04 -2.62
CA VAL A 24 0.71 8.25 -3.33
C VAL A 24 -0.28 9.08 -2.50
N THR A 25 -1.16 8.45 -1.71
CA THR A 25 -2.20 9.15 -0.92
C THR A 25 -1.65 10.29 -0.06
N GLY A 26 -0.55 10.05 0.66
CA GLY A 26 0.03 11.06 1.54
C GLY A 26 0.52 12.30 0.77
N LEU A 27 1.06 12.10 -0.43
CA LEU A 27 1.48 13.20 -1.31
C LEU A 27 0.28 13.96 -1.84
N LYS A 28 -0.78 13.25 -2.26
CA LYS A 28 -2.02 13.86 -2.77
C LYS A 28 -2.74 14.69 -1.71
N LEU A 29 -2.80 14.23 -0.46
CA LEU A 29 -3.36 15.03 0.63
C LEU A 29 -2.60 16.35 0.83
N VAL A 30 -1.28 16.34 0.65
CA VAL A 30 -0.45 17.55 0.72
C VAL A 30 -0.69 18.45 -0.49
N GLU A 31 -0.81 17.90 -1.70
CA GLU A 31 -1.14 18.65 -2.93
C GLU A 31 -2.50 19.37 -2.81
N GLU A 32 -3.49 18.73 -2.19
CA GLU A 32 -4.80 19.33 -1.91
C GLU A 32 -4.77 20.40 -0.79
N GLY A 33 -3.62 20.58 -0.15
CA GLY A 33 -3.32 21.68 0.76
C GLY A 33 -3.24 21.30 2.23
N VAL A 34 -3.31 20.02 2.59
CA VAL A 34 -3.11 19.59 3.99
C VAL A 34 -1.65 19.85 4.38
N PRO A 35 -1.37 20.63 5.44
CA PRO A 35 0.01 20.90 5.82
C PRO A 35 0.76 19.62 6.21
N LYS A 36 2.00 19.49 5.72
CA LYS A 36 2.85 18.31 5.94
C LYS A 36 3.08 18.06 7.43
N GLU A 37 3.14 19.14 8.21
CA GLU A 37 3.35 19.14 9.65
C GLU A 37 2.17 18.48 10.36
N HIS A 38 0.93 18.78 9.93
CA HIS A 38 -0.26 18.17 10.52
C HIS A 38 -0.36 16.68 10.21
N LEU A 39 -0.05 16.25 8.97
CA LEU A 39 0.01 14.82 8.64
C LEU A 39 1.12 14.11 9.44
N ALA A 40 2.27 14.74 9.62
CA ALA A 40 3.34 14.20 10.46
C ALA A 40 2.92 14.10 11.94
N LEU A 41 2.15 15.07 12.45
CA LEU A 41 1.60 15.03 13.81
C LEU A 41 0.60 13.87 14.00
N LEU A 42 -0.10 13.43 12.96
CA LEU A 42 -0.95 12.23 13.03
C LEU A 42 -0.14 10.95 13.29
N ALA A 43 1.15 10.92 12.99
CA ALA A 43 2.00 9.77 13.28
C ALA A 43 2.22 9.58 14.79
N VAL A 44 2.20 10.65 15.58
CA VAL A 44 2.43 10.60 17.03
C VAL A 44 1.45 9.66 17.76
N PRO A 45 0.12 9.81 17.61
CA PRO A 45 -0.84 8.84 18.20
C PRO A 45 -0.81 7.47 17.52
N MET A 46 -0.28 7.35 16.30
CA MET A 46 -0.12 6.05 15.63
C MET A 46 1.00 5.21 16.25
N VAL A 47 2.09 5.81 16.74
CA VAL A 47 3.23 5.05 17.29
C VAL A 47 2.82 4.09 18.43
N PRO A 48 2.06 4.50 19.46
CA PRO A 48 1.57 3.57 20.48
C PRO A 48 0.71 2.44 19.88
N LEU A 49 -0.13 2.77 18.90
CA LEU A 49 -0.96 1.79 18.21
C LEU A 49 -0.10 0.76 17.46
N GLN A 50 0.99 1.19 16.83
CA GLN A 50 1.96 0.32 16.13
C GLN A 50 2.69 -0.64 17.07
N ILE A 51 2.83 -0.31 18.35
CA ILE A 51 3.44 -1.18 19.36
C ILE A 51 2.41 -2.17 19.92
N ILE A 52 1.19 -1.69 20.21
CA ILE A 52 0.14 -2.49 20.83
C ILE A 52 -0.48 -3.47 19.84
N LEU A 53 -0.70 -3.06 18.59
CA LEU A 53 -1.37 -3.88 17.58
C LEU A 53 -0.67 -5.22 17.33
N PRO A 54 0.65 -5.28 17.09
CA PRO A 54 1.35 -6.55 16.93
C PRO A 54 1.19 -7.48 18.12
N LEU A 55 1.18 -6.96 19.35
CA LEU A 55 0.99 -7.78 20.56
C LEU A 55 -0.39 -8.43 20.58
N ILE A 56 -1.44 -7.69 20.21
CA ILE A 56 -2.81 -8.22 20.13
C ILE A 56 -2.94 -9.20 18.96
N ILE A 57 -2.46 -8.82 17.78
CA ILE A 57 -2.55 -9.60 16.53
C ILE A 57 -1.76 -10.90 16.65
N SER A 58 -0.62 -10.89 17.35
CA SER A 58 0.24 -12.07 17.54
C SER A 58 -0.52 -13.25 18.13
N LYS A 59 -1.52 -13.02 18.99
CA LYS A 59 -2.37 -14.07 19.55
C LYS A 59 -3.18 -14.81 18.48
N TYR A 60 -3.55 -14.11 17.42
CA TYR A 60 -4.31 -14.66 16.29
C TYR A 60 -3.40 -15.28 15.21
N THR A 61 -2.12 -14.89 15.16
CA THR A 61 -1.15 -15.43 14.19
C THR A 61 -0.24 -16.50 14.78
N ALA A 62 -0.23 -16.70 16.10
CA ALA A 62 0.56 -17.73 16.80
C ALA A 62 0.05 -19.16 16.54
N GLY A 63 -1.15 -19.30 15.96
CA GLY A 63 -1.74 -20.58 15.61
C GLY A 63 -1.04 -21.29 14.42
N PRO A 64 -1.54 -22.48 14.03
CA PRO A 64 -0.91 -23.28 12.98
C PRO A 64 -1.01 -22.65 11.59
N GLN A 65 -1.92 -21.70 11.36
CA GLN A 65 -2.28 -21.20 10.04
C GLN A 65 -2.21 -19.66 9.96
N PRO A 66 -1.01 -19.05 10.07
CA PRO A 66 -0.85 -17.59 10.07
C PRO A 66 -1.26 -16.94 8.74
N LEU A 67 -1.11 -17.62 7.60
CA LEU A 67 -1.45 -17.05 6.28
C LEU A 67 -2.97 -16.87 6.09
N ASN A 68 -3.80 -17.55 6.89
CA ASN A 68 -5.24 -17.28 6.91
C ASN A 68 -5.56 -15.85 7.39
N THR A 69 -4.79 -15.34 8.36
CA THR A 69 -4.95 -13.96 8.85
C THR A 69 -4.59 -12.96 7.77
N PHE A 70 -3.48 -13.20 7.05
CA PHE A 70 -3.11 -12.40 5.88
C PHE A 70 -4.23 -12.38 4.83
N TYR A 71 -4.71 -13.57 4.44
CA TYR A 71 -5.74 -13.70 3.41
C TYR A 71 -7.06 -13.01 3.77
N LYS A 72 -7.46 -13.05 5.05
CA LYS A 72 -8.68 -12.37 5.52
C LYS A 72 -8.50 -10.86 5.65
N ALA A 73 -7.32 -10.38 6.04
CA ALA A 73 -7.05 -8.94 6.18
C ALA A 73 -6.89 -8.23 4.82
N MET A 74 -6.40 -8.93 3.80
CA MET A 74 -6.14 -8.39 2.46
C MET A 74 -7.34 -7.64 1.83
N PRO A 75 -8.56 -8.20 1.73
CA PRO A 75 -9.69 -7.51 1.11
C PRO A 75 -10.09 -6.24 1.88
N PHE A 76 -10.05 -6.25 3.21
CA PHE A 76 -10.32 -5.04 4.00
C PHE A 76 -9.30 -3.95 3.67
N ARG A 77 -8.02 -4.29 3.59
CA ARG A 77 -6.97 -3.33 3.23
C ARG A 77 -7.15 -2.75 1.82
N LEU A 78 -7.61 -3.55 0.86
CA LEU A 78 -7.88 -3.08 -0.50
C LEU A 78 -9.04 -2.07 -0.52
N LEU A 79 -10.09 -2.34 0.24
CA LEU A 79 -11.23 -1.43 0.37
C LEU A 79 -10.85 -0.11 1.07
N LEU A 80 -9.97 -0.17 2.08
CA LEU A 80 -9.41 1.03 2.71
C LEU A 80 -8.58 1.88 1.72
N GLY A 81 -8.02 1.26 0.67
CA GLY A 81 -7.39 2.00 -0.43
C GLY A 81 -8.38 2.88 -1.20
N LEU A 82 -9.61 2.39 -1.44
CA LEU A 82 -10.69 3.19 -2.03
C LEU A 82 -11.19 4.26 -1.07
N GLU A 83 -11.25 3.97 0.23
CA GLU A 83 -11.56 4.97 1.26
C GLU A 83 -10.55 6.11 1.23
N PHE A 84 -9.24 5.83 1.11
CA PHE A 84 -8.23 6.87 0.98
C PHE A 84 -8.38 7.70 -0.29
N ALA A 85 -8.67 7.07 -1.44
CA ALA A 85 -8.97 7.80 -2.66
C ALA A 85 -10.19 8.72 -2.47
N PHE A 86 -11.25 8.24 -1.82
CA PHE A 86 -12.41 9.05 -1.47
C PHE A 86 -12.05 10.21 -0.52
N LEU A 87 -11.20 9.97 0.49
CA LEU A 87 -10.73 11.01 1.40
C LEU A 87 -10.00 12.13 0.65
N VAL A 88 -9.07 11.80 -0.25
CA VAL A 88 -8.36 12.79 -1.07
C VAL A 88 -9.33 13.59 -1.93
N TRP A 89 -10.32 12.94 -2.55
CA TRP A 89 -11.37 13.64 -3.32
C TRP A 89 -12.25 14.55 -2.46
N TRP A 90 -12.47 14.19 -1.20
CA TRP A 90 -13.25 14.97 -0.26
C TRP A 90 -12.48 16.16 0.32
N THR A 91 -11.16 16.05 0.47
CA THR A 91 -10.24 17.07 1.01
C THR A 91 -10.52 18.49 0.48
N PRO A 92 -10.50 18.78 -0.83
CA PRO A 92 -10.69 20.14 -1.34
C PRO A 92 -12.06 20.75 -0.98
N ARG A 93 -13.11 19.93 -0.79
CA ARG A 93 -14.45 20.41 -0.42
C ARG A 93 -14.55 20.87 1.03
N VAL A 94 -13.65 20.40 1.87
CA VAL A 94 -13.63 20.68 3.32
C VAL A 94 -12.68 21.83 3.67
N ARG A 95 -11.84 22.24 2.70
CA ARG A 95 -10.88 23.33 2.87
C ARG A 95 -11.60 24.66 3.11
N HIS A 96 -11.18 25.41 4.13
CA HIS A 96 -11.65 26.77 4.42
C HIS A 96 -10.45 27.74 4.46
N GLU A 97 -10.69 29.06 4.46
CA GLU A 97 -9.63 30.09 4.38
C GLU A 97 -8.56 29.97 5.49
N GLY A 98 -8.92 29.40 6.64
CA GLY A 98 -8.01 29.15 7.78
C GLY A 98 -7.42 27.74 7.87
N GLY A 99 -7.60 26.89 6.85
CA GLY A 99 -7.13 25.50 6.83
C GLY A 99 -8.26 24.47 6.92
N PHE A 100 -7.97 23.32 7.54
CA PHE A 100 -8.94 22.22 7.68
C PHE A 100 -9.57 22.20 9.08
N PRO A 101 -10.88 21.92 9.18
CA PRO A 101 -11.56 21.78 10.46
C PRO A 101 -11.07 20.54 11.23
N ILE A 102 -11.18 20.57 12.57
CA ILE A 102 -10.70 19.48 13.44
C ILE A 102 -11.32 18.13 13.09
N TYR A 103 -12.61 18.09 12.73
CA TYR A 103 -13.28 16.84 12.38
C TYR A 103 -12.63 16.13 11.18
N TYR A 104 -12.07 16.89 10.23
CA TYR A 104 -11.37 16.31 9.09
C TYR A 104 -10.13 15.53 9.55
N TYR A 105 -9.31 16.12 10.42
CA TYR A 105 -8.15 15.45 11.00
C TYR A 105 -8.53 14.23 11.84
N VAL A 106 -9.65 14.27 12.56
CA VAL A 106 -10.17 13.11 13.30
C VAL A 106 -10.55 11.98 12.35
N VAL A 107 -11.25 12.29 11.25
CA VAL A 107 -11.60 11.29 10.23
C VAL A 107 -10.33 10.69 9.61
N VAL A 108 -9.38 11.52 9.17
CA VAL A 108 -8.11 11.05 8.60
C VAL A 108 -7.36 10.17 9.61
N LEU A 109 -7.29 10.57 10.87
CA LEU A 109 -6.65 9.79 11.94
C LEU A 109 -7.30 8.41 12.11
N LEU A 110 -8.63 8.34 12.12
CA LEU A 110 -9.37 7.09 12.24
C LEU A 110 -9.16 6.18 11.03
N SER A 111 -9.19 6.74 9.81
CA SER A 111 -8.93 5.98 8.59
C SER A 111 -7.50 5.42 8.56
N TYR A 112 -6.50 6.20 8.98
CA TYR A 112 -5.14 5.69 9.18
C TYR A 112 -5.08 4.62 10.26
N ALA A 113 -5.80 4.77 11.38
CA ALA A 113 -5.86 3.75 12.43
C ALA A 113 -6.40 2.41 11.90
N LEU A 114 -7.51 2.44 11.15
CA LEU A 114 -8.11 1.26 10.53
C LEU A 114 -7.16 0.63 9.51
N HIS A 115 -6.50 1.46 8.70
CA HIS A 115 -5.47 1.00 7.77
C HIS A 115 -4.33 0.28 8.50
N GLN A 116 -3.83 0.84 9.61
CA GLN A 116 -2.77 0.21 10.40
C GLN A 116 -3.18 -1.18 10.92
N ILE A 117 -4.42 -1.37 11.37
CA ILE A 117 -4.89 -2.69 11.83
C ILE A 117 -4.74 -3.74 10.72
N SER A 118 -5.18 -3.42 9.50
CA SER A 118 -5.10 -4.34 8.37
C SER A 118 -3.65 -4.59 7.90
N LEU A 119 -2.84 -3.53 7.86
CA LEU A 119 -1.42 -3.58 7.51
C LEU A 119 -0.64 -4.45 8.49
N TYR A 120 -0.79 -4.23 9.80
CA TYR A 120 -0.10 -5.03 10.81
C TYR A 120 -0.62 -6.47 10.87
N SER A 121 -1.90 -6.70 10.60
CA SER A 121 -2.44 -8.06 10.52
C SER A 121 -1.75 -8.88 9.44
N MET A 122 -1.52 -8.27 8.26
CA MET A 122 -0.76 -8.89 7.17
C MET A 122 0.73 -9.03 7.50
N TYR A 123 1.34 -7.99 8.07
CA TYR A 123 2.76 -7.98 8.40
C TYR A 123 3.10 -9.07 9.43
N VAL A 124 2.38 -9.10 10.56
CA VAL A 124 2.62 -10.08 11.63
C VAL A 124 2.34 -11.51 11.14
N ALA A 125 1.34 -11.71 10.28
CA ALA A 125 1.08 -13.02 9.67
C ALA A 125 2.25 -13.53 8.81
N ILE A 126 2.84 -12.68 7.98
CA ILE A 126 4.04 -13.03 7.19
C ILE A 126 5.22 -13.33 8.11
N MET A 127 5.45 -12.50 9.13
CA MET A 127 6.55 -12.69 10.07
C MET A 127 6.42 -14.01 10.85
N ALA A 128 5.21 -14.31 11.34
CA ALA A 128 4.92 -15.58 12.01
C ALA A 128 5.13 -16.78 11.08
N PHE A 129 4.73 -16.66 9.82
CA PHE A 129 4.96 -17.72 8.83
C PHE A 129 6.45 -17.91 8.52
N ASN A 130 7.19 -16.82 8.27
CA ASN A 130 8.63 -16.84 8.01
C ASN A 130 9.39 -17.52 9.14
N ALA A 131 9.04 -17.22 10.41
CA ALA A 131 9.63 -17.87 11.56
C ALA A 131 9.32 -19.38 11.61
N LYS A 132 8.10 -19.79 11.23
CA LYS A 132 7.65 -21.19 11.24
C LYS A 132 8.32 -22.06 10.17
N VAL A 133 8.59 -21.49 8.98
CA VAL A 133 9.16 -22.25 7.84
C VAL A 133 10.69 -22.20 7.76
N SER A 134 11.33 -21.33 8.56
CA SER A 134 12.79 -21.23 8.58
C SER A 134 13.43 -22.51 9.12
N ASP A 135 14.39 -23.06 8.38
CA ASP A 135 15.12 -24.28 8.78
C ASP A 135 15.94 -24.00 10.05
N PRO A 136 15.81 -24.79 11.14
CA PRO A 136 16.59 -24.57 12.37
C PRO A 136 18.11 -24.52 12.19
N LEU A 137 18.65 -25.17 11.16
CA LEU A 137 20.09 -25.19 10.89
C LEU A 137 20.61 -23.89 10.28
N ILE A 138 19.78 -23.20 9.48
CA ILE A 138 20.14 -21.97 8.74
C ILE A 138 19.07 -20.89 8.88
N GLY A 139 18.37 -20.87 10.01
CA GLY A 139 17.15 -20.09 10.21
C GLY A 139 17.37 -18.59 10.10
N GLY A 140 18.52 -18.10 10.57
CA GLY A 140 18.90 -16.69 10.43
C GLY A 140 19.03 -16.26 8.96
N THR A 141 19.59 -17.11 8.09
CA THR A 141 19.73 -16.81 6.66
C THR A 141 18.37 -16.83 5.96
N TYR A 142 17.51 -17.80 6.29
CA TYR A 142 16.16 -17.92 5.72
C TYR A 142 15.27 -16.75 6.12
N MET A 143 15.24 -16.43 7.41
CA MET A 143 14.42 -15.34 7.91
C MET A 143 14.86 -14.01 7.33
N THR A 144 16.17 -13.77 7.18
CA THR A 144 16.70 -12.58 6.52
C THR A 144 16.27 -12.51 5.05
N LEU A 145 16.49 -13.58 4.28
CA LEU A 145 16.10 -13.63 2.87
C LEU A 145 14.59 -13.36 2.68
N LEU A 146 13.74 -14.05 3.44
CA LEU A 146 12.29 -13.91 3.34
C LEU A 146 11.81 -12.50 3.72
N ASN A 147 12.43 -11.89 4.72
CA ASN A 147 12.13 -10.50 5.10
C ASN A 147 12.59 -9.53 4.01
N THR A 148 13.77 -9.74 3.42
CA THR A 148 14.25 -8.94 2.29
C THR A 148 13.29 -9.02 1.10
N VAL A 149 12.85 -10.22 0.72
CA VAL A 149 11.89 -10.39 -0.38
C VAL A 149 10.53 -9.76 -0.04
N SER A 150 10.05 -9.90 1.20
CA SER A 150 8.80 -9.26 1.66
C SER A 150 8.87 -7.73 1.63
N ASN A 151 10.00 -7.14 2.01
CA ASN A 151 10.23 -5.70 1.97
C ASN A 151 10.35 -5.22 0.52
N LEU A 152 11.10 -5.94 -0.32
CA LEU A 152 11.19 -5.65 -1.75
C LEU A 152 9.81 -5.68 -2.41
N GLY A 153 8.97 -6.67 -2.08
CA GLY A 153 7.59 -6.80 -2.56
C GLY A 153 6.67 -5.65 -2.20
N GLY A 154 7.02 -4.83 -1.20
CA GLY A 154 6.32 -3.58 -0.90
C GLY A 154 6.94 -2.35 -1.57
N ASN A 155 8.27 -2.32 -1.71
CA ASN A 155 8.97 -1.15 -2.25
C ASN A 155 8.87 -1.03 -3.77
N TRP A 156 9.08 -2.13 -4.52
CA TRP A 156 9.06 -2.05 -5.99
C TRP A 156 7.70 -1.60 -6.55
N PRO A 157 6.53 -2.06 -6.03
CA PRO A 157 5.25 -1.57 -6.52
C PRO A 157 5.04 -0.10 -6.17
N SER A 158 5.45 0.34 -4.98
CA SER A 158 5.35 1.75 -4.57
C SER A 158 6.20 2.67 -5.43
N THR A 159 7.39 2.24 -5.86
CA THR A 159 8.21 3.01 -6.81
C THR A 159 7.54 3.11 -8.18
N VAL A 160 6.97 2.00 -8.68
CA VAL A 160 6.24 2.00 -9.96
C VAL A 160 5.00 2.89 -9.87
N ALA A 161 4.26 2.83 -8.77
CA ALA A 161 3.10 3.65 -8.48
C ALA A 161 3.42 5.15 -8.60
N LEU A 162 4.42 5.61 -7.82
CA LEU A 162 4.87 7.00 -7.86
C LEU A 162 5.30 7.46 -9.25
N TRP A 163 5.91 6.57 -10.05
CA TRP A 163 6.35 6.90 -11.41
C TRP A 163 5.18 6.96 -12.42
N LEU A 164 4.09 6.23 -12.19
CA LEU A 164 2.94 6.15 -13.10
C LEU A 164 1.92 7.29 -12.91
N VAL A 165 1.92 8.00 -11.77
CA VAL A 165 0.97 9.09 -11.51
C VAL A 165 1.03 10.17 -12.59
N ASP A 166 2.22 10.66 -12.92
CA ASP A 166 2.39 11.76 -13.89
C ASP A 166 1.96 11.37 -15.31
N PRO A 167 2.40 10.23 -15.89
CA PRO A 167 1.94 9.78 -17.21
C PRO A 167 0.43 9.51 -17.30
N LEU A 168 -0.21 9.12 -16.18
CA LEU A 168 -1.65 8.87 -16.13
C LEU A 168 -2.48 10.15 -15.91
N THR A 169 -1.83 11.26 -15.55
CA THR A 169 -2.51 12.52 -15.26
C THR A 169 -2.74 13.32 -16.54
N VAL A 170 -4.00 13.67 -16.81
CA VAL A 170 -4.39 14.48 -17.96
C VAL A 170 -4.68 15.91 -17.51
N LYS A 171 -4.02 16.86 -18.18
CA LYS A 171 -4.13 18.29 -17.94
C LYS A 171 -4.54 18.99 -19.23
N GLU A 172 -5.50 19.90 -19.13
CA GLU A 172 -5.97 20.72 -20.25
C GLU A 172 -5.73 22.21 -19.95
N CYS A 173 -5.45 22.98 -21.00
CA CYS A 173 -5.31 24.43 -20.90
C CYS A 173 -6.67 25.11 -21.07
N ILE A 174 -7.21 25.70 -19.99
CA ILE A 174 -8.43 26.50 -20.04
C ILE A 174 -8.05 27.95 -20.35
N GLY A 175 -8.68 28.54 -21.38
CA GLY A 175 -8.43 29.94 -21.80
C GLY A 175 -7.50 30.09 -23.01
N ALA A 176 -6.78 29.04 -23.39
CA ALA A 176 -6.00 28.96 -24.63
C ALA A 176 -6.04 27.53 -25.21
N PRO A 177 -7.12 27.15 -25.93
CA PRO A 177 -7.36 25.76 -26.35
C PRO A 177 -6.35 25.22 -27.37
N GLU A 178 -5.52 26.08 -27.99
CA GLU A 178 -4.44 25.65 -28.89
C GLU A 178 -3.17 25.18 -28.15
N GLN A 179 -3.10 25.36 -26.82
CA GLN A 179 -1.95 24.98 -26.00
C GLN A 179 -2.24 23.72 -25.16
N ALA A 180 -1.22 22.91 -24.94
CA ALA A 180 -1.29 21.72 -24.09
C ALA A 180 -0.72 21.99 -22.69
N CYS A 181 -0.83 21.02 -21.78
CA CYS A 181 -0.29 21.08 -20.41
C CYS A 181 0.39 19.75 -20.00
N GLY A 182 0.89 18.98 -20.98
CA GLY A 182 1.46 17.65 -20.74
C GLY A 182 2.85 17.68 -20.10
N ASN A 183 3.60 18.78 -20.27
CA ASN A 183 4.90 18.99 -19.65
C ASN A 183 5.08 20.44 -19.16
N ALA A 184 6.17 20.70 -18.43
CA ALA A 184 6.43 22.01 -17.84
C ALA A 184 6.52 23.15 -18.88
N LEU A 185 7.06 22.87 -20.07
CA LEU A 185 7.19 23.86 -21.14
C LEU A 185 5.82 24.22 -21.72
N GLU A 186 4.99 23.22 -21.98
CA GLU A 186 3.61 23.42 -22.48
C GLU A 186 2.76 24.18 -21.46
N ALA A 187 2.91 23.87 -20.17
CA ALA A 187 2.23 24.62 -19.12
C ALA A 187 2.66 26.10 -19.06
N GLU A 188 3.95 26.38 -19.30
CA GLU A 188 4.45 27.75 -19.42
C GLU A 188 3.88 28.47 -20.66
N LEU A 189 3.71 27.78 -21.78
CA LEU A 189 3.09 28.33 -22.99
C LEU A 189 1.60 28.62 -22.79
N CYS A 190 0.86 27.71 -22.15
CA CYS A 190 -0.54 27.90 -21.77
C CYS A 190 -0.71 29.15 -20.90
N THR A 191 0.13 29.32 -19.87
CA THR A 191 0.07 30.49 -18.98
C THR A 191 0.46 31.78 -19.67
N LYS A 192 1.46 31.77 -20.56
CA LYS A 192 1.82 32.94 -21.40
C LYS A 192 0.71 33.34 -22.36
N ALA A 193 -0.07 32.39 -22.84
CA ALA A 193 -1.24 32.63 -23.68
C ALA A 193 -2.47 33.13 -22.89
N GLY A 194 -2.34 33.37 -21.57
CA GLY A 194 -3.43 33.82 -20.71
C GLY A 194 -4.35 32.69 -20.21
N GLY A 195 -3.96 31.42 -20.42
CA GLY A 195 -4.68 30.25 -19.94
C GLY A 195 -4.20 29.75 -18.57
N SER A 196 -4.90 28.74 -18.05
CA SER A 196 -4.55 28.03 -16.83
C SER A 196 -4.63 26.53 -17.05
N CYS A 197 -3.60 25.79 -16.64
CA CYS A 197 -3.59 24.33 -16.71
C CYS A 197 -4.44 23.75 -15.57
N VAL A 198 -5.51 23.06 -15.95
CA VAL A 198 -6.40 22.37 -15.02
C VAL A 198 -6.29 20.88 -15.24
N THR A 199 -6.10 20.13 -14.15
CA THR A 199 -6.13 18.67 -14.19
C THR A 199 -7.56 18.20 -14.38
N THR A 200 -7.84 17.53 -15.50
CA THR A 200 -9.18 16.99 -15.79
C THR A 200 -9.33 15.55 -15.30
N LEU A 201 -8.24 14.78 -15.35
CA LEU A 201 -8.17 13.42 -14.81
C LEU A 201 -6.87 13.26 -14.03
N ASP A 202 -6.97 13.04 -12.72
CA ASP A 202 -5.81 12.76 -11.88
C ASP A 202 -5.44 11.27 -11.96
N GLY A 203 -4.18 11.00 -12.32
CA GLY A 203 -3.64 9.65 -12.44
C GLY A 203 -3.78 8.84 -11.15
N TYR A 204 -3.76 9.48 -9.99
CA TYR A 204 -3.92 8.82 -8.69
C TYR A 204 -5.25 8.06 -8.55
N TYR A 205 -6.36 8.63 -9.04
CA TYR A 205 -7.66 7.95 -8.94
C TYR A 205 -7.74 6.74 -9.88
N VAL A 206 -7.21 6.89 -11.09
CA VAL A 206 -7.13 5.79 -12.08
C VAL A 206 -6.26 4.67 -11.52
N GLU A 207 -5.09 5.03 -11.01
CA GLU A 207 -4.13 4.10 -10.42
C GLU A 207 -4.70 3.40 -9.20
N SER A 208 -5.37 4.12 -8.29
CA SER A 208 -6.01 3.54 -7.10
C SER A 208 -7.03 2.46 -7.47
N VAL A 209 -7.85 2.71 -8.50
CA VAL A 209 -8.81 1.71 -9.00
C VAL A 209 -8.09 0.51 -9.62
N ILE A 210 -7.06 0.74 -10.46
CA ILE A 210 -6.27 -0.34 -11.07
C ILE A 210 -5.59 -1.20 -9.99
N CYS A 211 -4.94 -0.59 -8.99
CA CYS A 211 -4.30 -1.29 -7.88
C CYS A 211 -5.31 -2.18 -7.14
N VAL A 212 -6.50 -1.68 -6.85
CA VAL A 212 -7.53 -2.46 -6.17
C VAL A 212 -8.02 -3.63 -7.03
N ILE A 213 -8.24 -3.43 -8.34
CA ILE A 213 -8.60 -4.51 -9.27
C ILE A 213 -7.51 -5.58 -9.32
N VAL A 214 -6.25 -5.18 -9.48
CA VAL A 214 -5.08 -6.09 -9.49
C VAL A 214 -4.96 -6.81 -8.15
N GLY A 215 -5.17 -6.11 -7.04
CA GLY A 215 -5.13 -6.67 -5.69
C GLY A 215 -6.21 -7.74 -5.45
N PHE A 216 -7.46 -7.48 -5.86
CA PHE A 216 -8.52 -8.47 -5.81
C PHE A 216 -8.24 -9.64 -6.77
N GLY A 217 -7.74 -9.37 -7.98
CA GLY A 217 -7.28 -10.40 -8.90
C GLY A 217 -6.23 -11.33 -8.28
N TRP A 218 -5.22 -10.75 -7.61
CA TRP A 218 -4.22 -11.51 -6.86
C TRP A 218 -4.87 -12.32 -5.73
N TRP A 219 -5.78 -11.71 -4.98
CA TRP A 219 -6.47 -12.36 -3.86
C TRP A 219 -7.33 -13.56 -4.30
N PHE A 220 -8.03 -13.47 -5.43
CA PHE A 220 -8.82 -14.57 -5.99
C PHE A 220 -7.95 -15.68 -6.60
N LEU A 221 -6.92 -15.33 -7.38
CA LEU A 221 -6.14 -16.28 -8.17
C LEU A 221 -4.98 -16.91 -7.41
N LEU A 222 -4.23 -16.08 -6.67
CA LEU A 222 -2.99 -16.47 -5.99
C LEU A 222 -3.18 -16.61 -4.48
N GLY A 223 -4.15 -15.90 -3.89
CA GLY A 223 -4.48 -16.01 -2.47
C GLY A 223 -4.78 -17.42 -1.96
N PRO A 224 -5.56 -18.28 -2.67
CA PRO A 224 -5.77 -19.66 -2.27
C PRO A 224 -4.48 -20.49 -2.29
N LYS A 225 -3.64 -20.31 -3.32
CA LYS A 225 -2.32 -20.96 -3.41
C LYS A 225 -1.41 -20.51 -2.27
N PHE A 226 -1.42 -19.22 -1.96
CA PHE A 226 -0.66 -18.62 -0.87
C PHE A 226 -1.03 -19.24 0.49
N LYS A 227 -2.34 -19.35 0.81
CA LYS A 227 -2.78 -20.04 2.03
C LYS A 227 -2.34 -21.50 2.06
N LYS A 228 -2.46 -22.22 0.94
CA LYS A 228 -2.14 -23.66 0.87
C LYS A 228 -0.67 -23.95 1.22
N LEU A 229 0.24 -23.00 1.03
CA LEU A 229 1.64 -23.14 1.44
C LEU A 229 1.79 -23.38 2.95
N GLN A 230 0.84 -22.96 3.79
CA GLN A 230 0.92 -23.20 5.23
C GLN A 230 0.63 -24.65 5.63
N ASP A 231 0.03 -25.42 4.73
CA ASP A 231 -0.32 -26.84 4.93
C ASP A 231 0.77 -27.76 4.35
N GLU A 232 1.78 -27.21 3.67
CA GLU A 232 2.94 -27.95 3.18
C GLU A 232 3.78 -28.49 4.35
N GLY A 233 4.23 -29.74 4.21
CA GLY A 233 5.06 -30.39 5.22
C GLY A 233 6.41 -29.70 5.43
N GLN A 234 6.96 -29.77 6.64
CA GLN A 234 8.26 -29.18 7.01
C GLN A 234 9.41 -29.64 6.10
N SER A 235 9.32 -30.83 5.49
CA SER A 235 10.30 -31.34 4.53
C SER A 235 10.34 -30.56 3.21
N SER A 236 9.27 -29.87 2.83
CA SER A 236 9.21 -29.03 1.62
C SER A 236 10.01 -27.72 1.77
N TRP A 237 10.24 -27.30 3.02
CA TRP A 237 10.89 -26.03 3.38
C TRP A 237 12.36 -26.17 3.77
N LYS A 238 12.77 -27.37 4.18
CA LYS A 238 14.11 -27.66 4.68
C LYS A 238 15.05 -28.18 3.60
N CYS A 239 16.35 -28.02 3.82
CA CYS A 239 17.35 -28.64 2.95
C CYS A 239 17.25 -30.17 3.07
N LYS A 240 17.26 -30.88 1.93
CA LYS A 240 17.43 -32.34 1.96
C LYS A 240 18.85 -32.63 2.46
N ARG A 241 18.96 -33.40 3.55
CA ARG A 241 20.24 -33.98 3.95
C ARG A 241 20.66 -34.98 2.87
N THR A 242 21.68 -34.64 2.09
CA THR A 242 22.46 -35.62 1.36
C THR A 242 23.42 -36.24 2.38
N ASN A 243 23.18 -37.50 2.75
CA ASN A 243 24.17 -38.32 3.45
C ASN A 243 25.19 -38.84 2.43
#